data_AF-A0A0A2ITH3-F1
#
_entry.id   AF-A0A0A2ITH3-F1
#
_cell.length_a   1.000
_cell.length_b   1.000
_cell.length_c   1.000
_cell.angle_alpha   90.00
_cell.angle_beta   90.00
_cell.angle_gamma   90.00
#
_symmetry.space_group_name_H-M   'P 1'
#
loop_
_entity.id
_entity.type
_entity.pdbx_description
1 polymer ?
#
loop_
_entity_poly.entity_id
_entity_poly.type
_entity_poly.pdbx_seq_one_letter_code
_entity_poly.pdbx_strand_id
1 'polypeptide(L)'
;MSSSPRRWLFVVFPILTFCFIYYLIRLPESNPTIVNNSVQIPQVGGETFVVGEEKQTSPPPPTLSKEEALEDKCGHLLHALDNVMVVIKTGATESLEKVPIHLRTTLECVPHFAIFSDYEETIDGIRTYDVLRNISESTMKKEPEFEIYRRLREVGREGLTNEEWGDDTNGPLGKVNNPGWKLDKWKFLPMIDEALEVMPDAKWYVFLEADTYMVWPNLISWLAHLDPDRNYYLGSPMQIGETLFGYGGAGIVLSSWTMNLLHEYQIGAKEDLEAMTAHEWAGDCALARALHDVHVDLTWAWPMMMTSRPWEIDHFSEGYGRQPWCYPVISYHHMAPRDIEEMWEFDRAFFASGKNALMLHADVYQKLVYDGTFSARDDWDNLSAIKIDFAAGTIPSLDVCAEACARNNDCLQYSFNHVEGVCKQASTTFAGVATNGTQSGWITPRVNKLLKAFQSSCNEVQYIFD
;
A
#
# COMPACT_ATOMS: atom_id res chain seq x y z
N MET A 1 -17.84 52.67 -20.19
CA MET A 1 -16.59 52.93 -19.45
C MET A 1 -16.19 51.63 -18.76
N SER A 2 -15.23 50.91 -19.34
CA SER A 2 -14.74 49.62 -18.82
C SER A 2 -13.48 49.86 -17.99
N SER A 3 -13.51 49.53 -16.70
CA SER A 3 -12.36 49.59 -15.79
C SER A 3 -11.64 48.25 -15.78
N SER A 4 -10.37 48.26 -16.20
CA SER A 4 -9.47 47.10 -16.25
C SER A 4 -9.04 46.60 -14.86
N PRO A 5 -9.06 45.27 -14.59
CA PRO A 5 -8.68 44.68 -13.30
C PRO A 5 -7.22 44.23 -13.29
N ARG A 6 -6.26 45.12 -13.57
CA ARG A 6 -4.81 44.77 -13.62
C ARG A 6 -3.89 45.55 -12.69
N ARG A 7 -4.42 46.32 -11.73
CA ARG A 7 -3.58 47.11 -10.81
C ARG A 7 -3.17 46.43 -9.49
N TRP A 8 -3.79 45.32 -9.11
CA TRP A 8 -3.48 44.62 -7.84
C TRP A 8 -2.21 43.75 -7.90
N LEU A 9 -1.79 43.33 -9.10
CA LEU A 9 -0.62 42.46 -9.30
C LEU A 9 0.72 43.14 -8.98
N PHE A 10 0.80 44.48 -9.04
CA PHE A 10 2.05 45.20 -8.83
C PHE A 10 2.32 45.57 -7.36
N VAL A 11 1.37 45.35 -6.45
CA VAL A 11 1.51 45.69 -5.02
C VAL A 11 1.68 44.45 -4.14
N VAL A 12 1.04 43.33 -4.51
CA VAL A 12 1.03 42.11 -3.67
C VAL A 12 2.29 41.25 -3.88
N PHE A 13 2.82 41.23 -5.11
CA PHE A 13 3.96 40.37 -5.46
C PHE A 13 5.26 40.71 -4.70
N PRO A 14 5.67 42.00 -4.55
CA PRO A 14 6.90 42.35 -3.84
C PRO A 14 6.85 42.02 -2.33
N ILE A 15 5.66 42.07 -1.73
CA ILE A 15 5.45 41.82 -0.30
C ILE A 15 5.62 40.33 0.00
N LEU A 16 5.05 39.46 -0.86
CA LEU A 16 5.18 38.01 -0.71
C LEU A 16 6.63 37.55 -0.93
N THR A 17 7.36 38.15 -1.89
CA THR A 17 8.78 37.84 -2.10
C THR A 17 9.64 38.26 -0.90
N PHE A 18 9.34 39.40 -0.27
CA PHE A 18 10.08 39.86 0.92
C PHE A 18 9.78 39.00 2.16
N CYS A 19 8.54 38.54 2.35
CA CYS A 19 8.18 37.61 3.41
C CYS A 19 8.85 36.23 3.24
N PHE A 20 8.98 35.75 2.00
CA PHE A 20 9.63 34.47 1.70
C PHE A 20 11.15 34.52 1.95
N ILE A 21 11.81 35.62 1.57
CA ILE A 21 13.24 35.83 1.84
C ILE A 21 13.50 35.99 3.35
N TYR A 22 12.62 36.68 4.09
CA TYR A 22 12.74 36.81 5.54
C TYR A 22 12.60 35.46 6.27
N TYR A 23 11.75 34.56 5.77
CA TYR A 23 11.55 33.23 6.33
C TYR A 23 12.77 32.32 6.09
N LEU A 24 13.41 32.41 4.93
CA LEU A 24 14.61 31.62 4.60
C LEU A 24 15.85 32.00 5.43
N ILE A 25 15.95 33.23 5.94
CA ILE A 25 17.08 33.70 6.74
C ILE A 25 16.95 33.29 8.23
N ARG A 26 15.81 32.73 8.66
CA ARG A 26 15.48 32.45 10.08
C ARG A 26 15.60 30.98 10.50
N LEU A 27 16.11 30.08 9.65
CA LEU A 27 16.35 28.70 10.05
C LEU A 27 17.61 28.61 10.95
N PRO A 28 17.54 28.04 12.16
CA PRO A 28 18.70 27.89 13.02
C PRO A 28 19.59 26.74 12.53
N GLU A 29 20.89 27.00 12.37
CA GLU A 29 21.90 25.97 12.13
C GLU A 29 22.03 25.04 13.34
N SER A 30 21.73 23.75 13.16
CA SER A 30 22.01 22.71 14.15
C SER A 30 23.37 22.05 13.87
N ASN A 31 24.39 22.36 14.67
CA ASN A 31 25.67 21.66 14.66
C ASN A 31 25.57 20.30 15.38
N PRO A 32 25.98 19.18 14.76
CA PRO A 32 26.05 17.89 15.44
C PRO A 32 27.23 17.85 16.42
N THR A 33 26.93 17.54 17.68
CA THR A 33 27.94 17.33 18.73
C THR A 33 28.37 15.86 18.74
N ILE A 34 29.66 15.62 18.51
CA ILE A 34 30.28 14.29 18.59
C ILE A 34 30.47 13.92 20.07
N VAL A 35 29.84 12.85 20.53
CA VAL A 35 30.04 12.28 21.87
C VAL A 35 30.91 11.03 21.76
N ASN A 36 32.17 11.15 22.16
CA ASN A 36 33.09 10.01 22.33
C ASN A 36 32.94 9.44 23.75
N ASN A 37 32.46 8.20 23.86
CA ASN A 37 32.52 7.44 25.12
C ASN A 37 33.48 6.26 24.96
N SER A 38 34.70 6.45 25.48
CA SER A 38 35.64 5.38 25.79
C SER A 38 35.41 4.90 27.22
N VAL A 39 35.03 3.63 27.39
CA VAL A 39 35.02 2.98 28.70
C VAL A 39 35.86 1.71 28.63
N GLN A 40 36.84 1.67 29.53
CA GLN A 40 37.87 0.66 29.69
C GLN A 40 37.32 -0.64 30.28
N ILE A 41 37.80 -1.77 29.76
CA ILE A 41 37.60 -3.13 30.30
C ILE A 41 38.74 -3.44 31.27
N PRO A 42 38.48 -3.94 32.49
CA PRO A 42 39.48 -4.63 33.29
C PRO A 42 39.36 -6.16 33.13
N GLN A 43 40.48 -6.81 32.82
CA GLN A 43 40.66 -8.25 32.94
C GLN A 43 40.96 -8.65 34.39
N VAL A 44 40.35 -9.73 34.86
CA VAL A 44 40.89 -10.57 35.95
C VAL A 44 40.57 -12.03 35.62
N GLY A 45 41.63 -12.84 35.58
CA GLY A 45 41.54 -14.29 35.42
C GLY A 45 41.35 -15.03 36.74
N GLY A 46 40.91 -16.28 36.63
CA GLY A 46 40.87 -17.24 37.73
C GLY A 46 40.45 -18.62 37.21
N GLU A 47 41.41 -19.53 37.11
CA GLU A 47 41.18 -20.96 36.88
C GLU A 47 40.63 -21.65 38.15
N THR A 48 39.75 -22.64 38.01
CA THR A 48 39.76 -23.87 38.83
C THR A 48 38.89 -24.97 38.21
N PHE A 49 39.31 -26.21 38.45
CA PHE A 49 38.92 -27.47 37.80
C PHE A 49 37.75 -28.23 38.50
N VAL A 50 36.87 -28.82 37.65
CA VAL A 50 36.27 -30.19 37.65
C VAL A 50 35.34 -30.64 38.80
N VAL A 51 34.16 -31.18 38.44
CA VAL A 51 33.70 -32.60 38.64
C VAL A 51 32.37 -32.78 37.88
N GLY A 52 32.21 -33.94 37.23
CA GLY A 52 31.21 -34.21 36.20
C GLY A 52 29.83 -34.68 36.69
N GLU A 53 28.87 -34.59 35.76
CA GLU A 53 27.59 -35.28 35.79
C GLU A 53 27.26 -35.73 34.36
N GLU A 54 27.11 -37.05 34.18
CA GLU A 54 26.60 -37.65 32.95
C GLU A 54 25.15 -37.21 32.73
N LYS A 55 24.91 -36.43 31.67
CA LYS A 55 23.56 -36.11 31.20
C LYS A 55 23.26 -37.01 30.00
N GLN A 56 22.33 -37.94 30.20
CA GLN A 56 21.73 -38.74 29.13
C GLN A 56 21.25 -37.83 28.00
N THR A 57 21.88 -37.96 26.83
CA THR A 57 21.46 -37.33 25.58
C THR A 57 20.34 -38.16 24.97
N SER A 58 19.09 -37.71 25.12
CA SER A 58 18.05 -38.05 24.16
C SER A 58 18.48 -37.54 22.78
N PRO A 59 18.31 -38.33 21.69
CA PRO A 59 18.63 -37.83 20.36
C PRO A 59 17.79 -36.58 20.07
N PRO A 60 18.37 -35.55 19.42
CA PRO A 60 17.59 -34.39 19.00
C PRO A 60 16.45 -34.87 18.09
N PRO A 61 15.25 -34.26 18.18
CA PRO A 61 14.17 -34.58 17.25
C PRO A 61 14.68 -34.41 15.82
N PRO A 62 14.26 -35.27 14.88
CA PRO A 62 14.72 -35.18 13.50
C PRO A 62 14.38 -33.79 12.94
N THR A 63 15.40 -33.09 12.44
CA THR A 63 15.22 -31.81 11.77
C THR A 63 14.49 -32.08 10.46
N LEU A 64 13.26 -31.57 10.34
CA LEU A 64 12.50 -31.59 9.09
C LEU A 64 13.33 -30.93 7.97
N SER A 65 13.25 -31.48 6.75
CA SER A 65 13.78 -30.78 5.58
C SER A 65 13.04 -29.44 5.39
N LYS A 66 13.66 -28.49 4.67
CA LYS A 66 13.01 -27.19 4.39
C LYS A 66 11.65 -27.35 3.71
N GLU A 67 11.52 -28.34 2.82
CA GLU A 67 10.29 -28.65 2.10
C GLU A 67 9.21 -29.22 3.03
N GLU A 68 9.53 -30.19 3.89
CA GLU A 68 8.57 -30.72 4.87
C GLU A 68 8.14 -29.68 5.91
N ALA A 69 9.05 -28.80 6.33
CA ALA A 69 8.73 -27.71 7.24
C ALA A 69 7.82 -26.65 6.59
N LEU A 70 7.99 -26.38 5.28
CA LEU A 70 7.13 -25.46 4.55
C LEU A 70 5.74 -26.06 4.31
N GLU A 71 5.67 -27.35 3.97
CA GLU A 71 4.40 -28.09 3.82
C GLU A 71 3.61 -28.10 5.14
N ASP A 72 4.26 -28.34 6.28
CA ASP A 72 3.61 -28.28 7.61
C ASP A 72 3.08 -26.87 7.92
N LYS A 73 3.81 -25.83 7.51
CA LYS A 73 3.48 -24.43 7.80
C LYS A 73 2.41 -23.84 6.88
N CYS A 74 2.47 -24.16 5.59
CA CYS A 74 1.63 -23.56 4.55
C CYS A 74 0.51 -24.50 4.08
N GLY A 75 0.66 -25.81 4.24
CA GLY A 75 -0.33 -26.82 3.90
C GLY A 75 -0.90 -26.64 2.49
N HIS A 76 -2.23 -26.70 2.39
CA HIS A 76 -2.95 -26.58 1.12
C HIS A 76 -2.71 -25.27 0.37
N LEU A 77 -2.31 -24.19 1.06
CA LEU A 77 -2.09 -22.90 0.41
C LEU A 77 -0.93 -22.95 -0.58
N LEU A 78 0.12 -23.73 -0.27
CA LEU A 78 1.30 -23.88 -1.12
C LEU A 78 0.90 -24.40 -2.52
N HIS A 79 0.22 -25.54 -2.55
CA HIS A 79 -0.27 -26.16 -3.80
C HIS A 79 -1.31 -25.31 -4.53
N ALA A 80 -2.10 -24.53 -3.80
CA ALA A 80 -3.10 -23.66 -4.41
C ALA A 80 -2.47 -22.45 -5.14
N LEU A 81 -1.23 -22.10 -4.80
CA LEU A 81 -0.45 -21.04 -5.43
C LEU A 81 0.51 -21.55 -6.52
N ASP A 82 0.59 -22.86 -6.79
CA ASP A 82 1.51 -23.46 -7.79
C ASP A 82 1.34 -22.89 -9.21
N ASN A 83 0.15 -22.37 -9.54
CA ASN A 83 -0.15 -21.80 -10.85
C ASN A 83 -0.24 -20.27 -10.82
N VAL A 84 0.28 -19.62 -9.77
CA VAL A 84 0.24 -18.18 -9.58
C VAL A 84 1.65 -17.62 -9.57
N MET A 85 1.93 -16.71 -10.51
CA MET A 85 3.16 -15.93 -10.51
C MET A 85 2.94 -14.62 -9.74
N VAL A 86 3.67 -14.42 -8.65
CA VAL A 86 3.60 -13.18 -7.86
C VAL A 86 4.75 -12.25 -8.21
N VAL A 87 4.44 -11.00 -8.51
CA VAL A 87 5.42 -9.97 -8.82
C VAL A 87 5.35 -8.89 -7.74
N ILE A 88 6.48 -8.64 -7.07
CA ILE A 88 6.64 -7.45 -6.24
C ILE A 88 7.37 -6.39 -7.06
N LYS A 89 6.69 -5.29 -7.39
CA LYS A 89 7.30 -4.07 -7.92
C LYS A 89 7.88 -3.23 -6.79
N THR A 90 9.11 -2.79 -6.95
CA THR A 90 9.76 -1.84 -6.03
C THR A 90 10.73 -0.92 -6.79
N GLY A 91 11.48 -0.09 -6.08
CA GLY A 91 12.57 0.72 -6.63
C GLY A 91 13.70 0.90 -5.63
N ALA A 92 14.88 1.30 -6.10
CA ALA A 92 16.07 1.47 -5.29
C ALA A 92 15.86 2.42 -4.09
N THR A 93 14.92 3.35 -4.20
CA THR A 93 14.56 4.35 -3.19
C THR A 93 13.73 3.81 -2.02
N GLU A 94 13.22 2.57 -2.10
CA GLU A 94 12.36 2.00 -1.06
C GLU A 94 12.59 0.50 -0.80
N SER A 95 13.27 -0.20 -1.72
CA SER A 95 13.39 -1.66 -1.71
C SER A 95 13.99 -2.21 -0.41
N LEU A 96 15.03 -1.57 0.15
CA LEU A 96 15.66 -2.02 1.40
C LEU A 96 14.75 -1.90 2.63
N GLU A 97 13.79 -0.99 2.61
CA GLU A 97 12.85 -0.82 3.71
C GLU A 97 11.65 -1.76 3.53
N LYS A 98 11.12 -1.83 2.31
CA LYS A 98 9.81 -2.42 2.03
C LYS A 98 9.84 -3.89 1.59
N VAL A 99 10.92 -4.37 0.97
CA VAL A 99 11.01 -5.78 0.53
C VAL A 99 11.19 -6.78 1.69
N PRO A 100 12.07 -6.53 2.69
CA PRO A 100 12.37 -7.54 3.72
C PRO A 100 11.16 -8.06 4.49
N ILE A 101 10.14 -7.23 4.69
CA ILE A 101 8.93 -7.67 5.40
C ILE A 101 8.19 -8.73 4.60
N HIS A 102 7.99 -8.55 3.29
CA HIS A 102 7.27 -9.50 2.45
C HIS A 102 7.96 -10.87 2.40
N LEU A 103 9.29 -10.91 2.38
CA LEU A 103 10.05 -12.16 2.38
C LEU A 103 9.84 -13.00 3.65
N ARG A 104 9.47 -12.36 4.76
CA ARG A 104 9.20 -13.04 6.04
C ARG A 104 7.71 -13.21 6.33
N THR A 105 6.83 -12.56 5.57
CA THR A 105 5.37 -12.55 5.79
C THR A 105 4.61 -12.91 4.52
N THR A 106 4.28 -11.92 3.68
CA THR A 106 3.38 -12.06 2.52
C THR A 106 3.83 -13.17 1.56
N LEU A 107 5.13 -13.31 1.29
CA LEU A 107 5.64 -14.29 0.33
C LEU A 107 5.99 -15.64 0.96
N GLU A 108 5.80 -15.81 2.26
CA GLU A 108 6.27 -16.99 2.99
C GLU A 108 5.73 -18.31 2.42
N CYS A 109 4.46 -18.32 1.99
CA CYS A 109 3.81 -19.49 1.40
C CYS A 109 3.65 -19.40 -0.13
N VAL A 110 4.34 -18.45 -0.79
CA VAL A 110 4.26 -18.23 -2.24
C VAL A 110 5.42 -18.96 -2.91
N PRO A 111 5.18 -20.03 -3.69
CA PRO A 111 6.26 -20.82 -4.29
C PRO A 111 6.94 -20.12 -5.48
N HIS A 112 6.19 -19.27 -6.20
CA HIS A 112 6.65 -18.62 -7.42
C HIS A 112 6.50 -17.11 -7.31
N PHE A 113 7.62 -16.41 -7.13
CA PHE A 113 7.65 -14.96 -7.13
C PHE A 113 8.90 -14.38 -7.77
N ALA A 114 8.79 -13.15 -8.26
CA ALA A 114 9.92 -12.32 -8.67
C ALA A 114 9.78 -10.91 -8.08
N ILE A 115 10.92 -10.26 -7.85
CA ILE A 115 10.98 -8.88 -7.36
C ILE A 115 11.57 -8.03 -8.48
N PHE A 116 10.75 -7.17 -9.08
CA PHE A 116 11.15 -6.29 -10.16
C PHE A 116 11.43 -4.88 -9.63
N SER A 117 12.56 -4.33 -10.04
CA SER A 117 13.10 -3.06 -9.56
C SER A 117 13.72 -2.26 -10.70
N ASP A 118 13.96 -0.97 -10.46
CA ASP A 118 14.83 -0.13 -11.31
C ASP A 118 16.34 -0.34 -11.00
N TYR A 119 16.66 -1.22 -10.05
CA TYR A 119 18.02 -1.56 -9.66
C TYR A 119 18.13 -3.02 -9.24
N GLU A 120 19.08 -3.72 -9.85
CA GLU A 120 19.42 -5.10 -9.53
C GLU A 120 20.37 -5.19 -8.33
N GLU A 121 19.92 -5.89 -7.29
CA GLU A 121 20.68 -6.12 -6.06
C GLU A 121 20.22 -7.41 -5.36
N THR A 122 20.75 -7.68 -4.17
CA THR A 122 20.29 -8.79 -3.33
C THR A 122 19.82 -8.26 -1.98
N ILE A 123 18.58 -8.57 -1.61
CA ILE A 123 17.93 -8.17 -0.37
C ILE A 123 17.53 -9.45 0.38
N ASP A 124 18.04 -9.64 1.60
CA ASP A 124 17.81 -10.84 2.42
C ASP A 124 18.04 -12.17 1.66
N GLY A 125 19.02 -12.19 0.76
CA GLY A 125 19.39 -13.36 -0.04
C GLY A 125 18.55 -13.57 -1.31
N ILE A 126 17.59 -12.69 -1.60
CA ILE A 126 16.75 -12.72 -2.80
C ILE A 126 17.21 -11.64 -3.78
N ARG A 127 17.36 -12.00 -5.04
CA ARG A 127 17.73 -11.08 -6.11
C ARG A 127 16.52 -10.24 -6.53
N THR A 128 16.73 -8.93 -6.69
CA THR A 128 15.83 -8.07 -7.46
C THR A 128 16.29 -8.05 -8.92
N TYR A 129 15.36 -8.00 -9.86
CA TYR A 129 15.66 -7.97 -11.29
C TYR A 129 15.40 -6.57 -11.85
N ASP A 130 16.37 -6.07 -12.62
CA ASP A 130 16.24 -4.81 -13.34
C ASP A 130 15.22 -4.95 -14.47
N VAL A 131 14.04 -4.34 -14.28
CA VAL A 131 12.93 -4.38 -15.24
C VAL A 131 13.06 -3.31 -16.33
N LEU A 132 13.93 -2.32 -16.13
CA LEU A 132 14.13 -1.21 -17.07
C LEU A 132 15.22 -1.50 -18.10
N ARG A 133 15.93 -2.62 -17.97
CA ARG A 133 17.03 -3.03 -18.86
C ARG A 133 16.66 -3.09 -20.34
N ASN A 134 15.39 -3.33 -20.65
CA ASN A 134 14.87 -3.51 -22.00
C ASN A 134 14.22 -2.23 -22.58
N ILE A 135 14.18 -1.10 -21.87
CA ILE A 135 13.73 0.17 -22.45
C ILE A 135 14.70 0.61 -23.56
N SER A 136 14.20 1.21 -24.64
CA SER A 136 15.06 1.64 -25.76
C SER A 136 16.11 2.69 -25.33
N GLU A 137 17.32 2.59 -25.88
CA GLU A 137 18.37 3.58 -25.61
C GLU A 137 17.95 5.01 -25.99
N SER A 138 17.14 5.16 -27.03
CA SER A 138 16.58 6.45 -27.44
C SER A 138 15.71 7.06 -26.35
N THR A 139 14.80 6.28 -25.77
CA THR A 139 13.92 6.72 -24.69
C THR A 139 14.74 7.02 -23.43
N MET A 140 15.64 6.12 -23.03
CA MET A 140 16.50 6.33 -21.86
C MET A 140 17.39 7.58 -21.97
N LYS A 141 17.80 8.00 -23.18
CA LYS A 141 18.58 9.23 -23.41
C LYS A 141 17.71 10.48 -23.45
N LYS A 142 16.49 10.37 -23.99
CA LYS A 142 15.58 11.50 -24.21
C LYS A 142 14.85 11.91 -22.93
N GLU A 143 14.35 10.93 -22.18
CA GLU A 143 13.47 11.18 -21.05
C GLU A 143 14.27 11.47 -19.77
N PRO A 144 14.02 12.60 -19.09
CA PRO A 144 14.80 13.03 -17.93
C PRO A 144 14.63 12.10 -16.72
N GLU A 145 13.51 11.38 -16.64
CA GLU A 145 13.16 10.48 -15.54
C GLU A 145 14.17 9.33 -15.38
N PHE A 146 14.87 8.96 -16.46
CA PHE A 146 15.93 7.95 -16.44
C PHE A 146 17.26 8.44 -15.83
N GLU A 147 17.35 9.68 -15.34
CA GLU A 147 18.59 10.16 -14.72
C GLU A 147 19.00 9.36 -13.49
N ILE A 148 18.07 9.10 -12.58
CA ILE A 148 18.31 8.24 -11.41
C ILE A 148 18.77 6.85 -11.82
N TYR A 149 18.12 6.25 -12.82
CA TYR A 149 18.49 4.92 -13.35
C TYR A 149 19.90 4.91 -13.93
N ARG A 150 20.28 5.92 -14.71
CA ARG A 150 21.64 6.04 -15.27
C ARG A 150 22.70 6.12 -14.16
N ARG A 151 22.44 6.92 -13.11
CA ARG A 151 23.36 7.03 -11.95
C ARG A 151 23.46 5.71 -11.19
N LEU A 152 22.33 5.05 -10.95
CA LEU A 152 22.27 3.73 -10.31
C LEU A 152 23.08 2.68 -11.08
N ARG A 153 23.02 2.66 -12.42
CA ARG A 153 23.85 1.75 -13.21
C ARG A 153 25.34 2.10 -13.20
N GLU A 154 25.70 3.37 -13.05
CA GLU A 154 27.09 3.82 -13.11
C GLU A 154 27.84 3.55 -11.81
N VAL A 155 27.22 3.87 -10.66
CA VAL A 155 27.88 3.85 -9.35
C VAL A 155 27.11 3.07 -8.28
N GLY A 156 26.03 2.37 -8.65
CA GLY A 156 25.17 1.66 -7.71
C GLY A 156 24.36 2.61 -6.82
N ARG A 157 24.03 2.16 -5.60
CA ARG A 157 23.24 2.93 -4.62
C ARG A 157 23.84 4.29 -4.24
N GLU A 158 25.14 4.47 -4.40
CA GLU A 158 25.81 5.77 -4.20
C GLU A 158 25.33 6.85 -5.19
N GLY A 159 24.64 6.45 -6.26
CA GLY A 159 24.01 7.35 -7.24
C GLY A 159 22.66 7.93 -6.80
N LEU A 160 22.12 7.49 -5.66
CA LEU A 160 20.95 8.09 -5.02
C LEU A 160 21.36 9.35 -4.25
N THR A 161 20.56 10.41 -4.34
CA THR A 161 20.79 11.70 -3.68
C THR A 161 19.65 12.01 -2.71
N ASN A 162 19.78 13.10 -1.95
CA ASN A 162 18.72 13.53 -1.02
C ASN A 162 17.41 13.91 -1.72
N GLU A 163 17.43 14.21 -3.02
CA GLU A 163 16.22 14.55 -3.80
C GLU A 163 15.27 13.36 -3.95
N GLU A 164 15.79 12.13 -3.88
CA GLU A 164 15.01 10.91 -4.01
C GLU A 164 14.33 10.45 -2.71
N TRP A 165 14.81 10.88 -1.55
CA TRP A 165 14.35 10.40 -0.23
C TRP A 165 13.22 11.25 0.39
N GLY A 166 12.62 12.15 -0.39
CA GLY A 166 11.53 13.02 0.04
C GLY A 166 10.15 12.40 -0.17
N ASP A 167 9.34 12.37 0.88
CA ASP A 167 7.91 12.16 0.77
C ASP A 167 7.26 13.44 0.23
N ASP A 168 7.31 13.61 -1.08
CA ASP A 168 6.59 14.70 -1.74
C ASP A 168 5.08 14.50 -1.55
N THR A 169 4.37 15.59 -1.26
CA THR A 169 2.92 15.54 -1.03
C THR A 169 2.23 14.96 -2.26
N ASN A 170 1.45 13.88 -2.09
CA ASN A 170 0.61 13.34 -3.14
C ASN A 170 -0.38 14.40 -3.62
N GLY A 171 -0.14 14.97 -4.80
CA GLY A 171 -1.02 15.92 -5.45
C GLY A 171 -1.95 15.26 -6.48
N PRO A 172 -2.83 16.04 -7.14
CA PRO A 172 -3.70 15.55 -8.21
C PRO A 172 -2.97 14.98 -9.44
N LEU A 173 -1.65 15.18 -9.52
CA LEU A 173 -0.75 14.71 -10.58
C LEU A 173 0.32 13.74 -10.02
N GLY A 174 0.08 13.15 -8.85
CA GLY A 174 1.04 12.32 -8.13
C GLY A 174 2.13 13.14 -7.41
N LYS A 175 3.28 12.50 -7.18
CA LYS A 175 4.46 13.11 -6.52
C LYS A 175 5.35 13.81 -7.54
N VAL A 176 4.93 15.01 -7.98
CA VAL A 176 5.52 15.73 -9.12
C VAL A 176 6.99 16.10 -8.91
N ASN A 177 7.50 16.08 -7.68
CA ASN A 177 8.90 16.36 -7.38
C ASN A 177 9.69 15.14 -6.92
N ASN A 178 9.09 13.94 -6.84
CA ASN A 178 9.81 12.73 -6.45
C ASN A 178 10.40 12.04 -7.71
N PRO A 179 11.73 12.00 -7.90
CA PRO A 179 12.35 11.41 -9.09
C PRO A 179 12.12 9.89 -9.21
N GLY A 180 12.11 9.18 -8.08
CA GLY A 180 11.83 7.74 -8.04
C GLY A 180 10.42 7.41 -8.52
N TRP A 181 9.43 8.19 -8.07
CA TRP A 181 8.04 8.07 -8.51
C TRP A 181 7.88 8.30 -10.02
N LYS A 182 8.59 9.29 -10.57
CA LYS A 182 8.54 9.56 -12.02
C LYS A 182 9.13 8.42 -12.85
N LEU A 183 10.20 7.80 -12.37
CA LEU A 183 10.77 6.63 -13.04
C LEU A 183 9.84 5.41 -12.93
N ASP A 184 9.10 5.29 -11.84
CA ASP A 184 8.28 4.11 -11.53
C ASP A 184 7.26 3.77 -12.61
N LYS A 185 6.71 4.79 -13.30
CA LYS A 185 5.74 4.58 -14.39
C LYS A 185 6.26 3.68 -15.52
N TRP A 186 7.58 3.63 -15.72
CA TRP A 186 8.23 2.86 -16.78
C TRP A 186 8.33 1.37 -16.47
N LYS A 187 7.98 0.92 -15.27
CA LYS A 187 8.14 -0.49 -14.86
C LYS A 187 6.96 -1.37 -15.28
N PHE A 188 5.74 -0.83 -15.32
CA PHE A 188 4.52 -1.63 -15.45
C PHE A 188 4.46 -2.48 -16.72
N LEU A 189 4.77 -1.90 -17.89
CA LEU A 189 4.73 -2.61 -19.17
C LEU A 189 5.87 -3.64 -19.31
N PRO A 190 7.16 -3.30 -19.02
CA PRO A 190 8.23 -4.30 -19.03
C PRO A 190 8.02 -5.47 -18.06
N MET A 191 7.39 -5.26 -16.90
CA MET A 191 7.11 -6.34 -15.96
C MET A 191 6.23 -7.46 -16.54
N ILE A 192 5.42 -7.17 -17.57
CA ILE A 192 4.60 -8.18 -18.26
C ILE A 192 5.49 -9.21 -18.95
N ASP A 193 6.43 -8.74 -19.77
CA ASP A 193 7.35 -9.61 -20.51
C ASP A 193 8.27 -10.37 -19.53
N GLU A 194 8.79 -9.66 -18.52
CA GLU A 194 9.67 -10.24 -17.51
C GLU A 194 8.99 -11.31 -16.66
N ALA A 195 7.71 -11.12 -16.30
CA ALA A 195 6.96 -12.13 -15.55
C ALA A 195 6.68 -13.39 -16.39
N LEU A 196 6.38 -13.22 -17.68
CA LEU A 196 6.22 -14.34 -18.63
C LEU A 196 7.53 -15.10 -18.85
N GLU A 197 8.68 -14.41 -18.88
CA GLU A 197 9.99 -15.07 -18.95
C GLU A 197 10.26 -15.94 -17.71
N VAL A 198 9.86 -15.49 -16.52
CA VAL A 198 10.07 -16.23 -15.26
C VAL A 198 9.15 -17.45 -15.17
N MET A 199 7.87 -17.30 -15.50
CA MET A 199 6.89 -18.38 -15.39
C MET A 199 5.84 -18.28 -16.51
N PRO A 200 6.11 -18.83 -17.71
CA PRO A 200 5.24 -18.67 -18.88
C PRO A 200 3.91 -19.44 -18.77
N ASP A 201 3.89 -20.52 -17.97
CA ASP A 201 2.73 -21.42 -17.84
C ASP A 201 1.85 -21.08 -16.60
N ALA A 202 2.07 -19.93 -15.94
CA ALA A 202 1.22 -19.52 -14.82
C ALA A 202 -0.20 -19.24 -15.32
N LYS A 203 -1.21 -19.61 -14.53
CA LYS A 203 -2.62 -19.32 -14.83
C LYS A 203 -2.99 -17.89 -14.47
N TRP A 204 -2.33 -17.35 -13.46
CA TRP A 204 -2.60 -16.02 -12.91
C TRP A 204 -1.30 -15.29 -12.59
N TYR A 205 -1.27 -14.01 -12.89
CA TYR A 205 -0.15 -13.11 -12.60
C TYR A 205 -0.64 -12.02 -11.67
N VAL A 206 -0.04 -11.93 -10.49
CA VAL A 206 -0.44 -11.02 -9.41
C VAL A 206 0.66 -10.00 -9.19
N PHE A 207 0.41 -8.76 -9.58
CA PHE A 207 1.35 -7.64 -9.43
C PHE A 207 1.01 -6.86 -8.17
N LEU A 208 1.99 -6.71 -7.28
CA LEU A 208 1.89 -5.99 -6.01
C LEU A 208 2.95 -4.89 -5.95
N GLU A 209 2.67 -3.81 -5.24
CA GLU A 209 3.68 -2.85 -4.81
C GLU A 209 4.24 -3.25 -3.43
N ALA A 210 5.45 -2.79 -3.09
CA ALA A 210 6.15 -3.19 -1.86
C ALA A 210 5.52 -2.69 -0.53
N ASP A 211 4.41 -1.97 -0.58
CA ASP A 211 3.57 -1.58 0.57
C ASP A 211 2.12 -2.09 0.44
N THR A 212 1.97 -3.24 -0.22
CA THR A 212 0.69 -3.93 -0.44
C THR A 212 0.65 -5.27 0.28
N TYR A 213 -0.34 -5.47 1.16
CA TYR A 213 -0.58 -6.80 1.75
C TYR A 213 -1.62 -7.58 0.94
N MET A 214 -1.42 -8.89 0.79
CA MET A 214 -2.31 -9.81 0.06
C MET A 214 -2.77 -10.97 0.96
N VAL A 215 -4.09 -11.17 1.05
CA VAL A 215 -4.73 -12.27 1.77
C VAL A 215 -4.89 -13.46 0.82
N TRP A 216 -3.85 -14.28 0.70
CA TRP A 216 -3.79 -15.34 -0.31
C TRP A 216 -4.94 -16.34 -0.29
N PRO A 217 -5.42 -16.85 0.86
CA PRO A 217 -6.54 -17.78 0.87
C PRO A 217 -7.81 -17.19 0.22
N ASN A 218 -8.05 -15.89 0.43
CA ASN A 218 -9.17 -15.19 -0.18
C ASN A 218 -8.99 -14.99 -1.68
N LEU A 219 -7.78 -14.57 -2.12
CA LEU A 219 -7.47 -14.44 -3.55
C LEU A 219 -7.67 -15.77 -4.28
N ILE A 220 -7.10 -16.86 -3.77
CA ILE A 220 -7.23 -18.18 -4.37
C ILE A 220 -8.69 -18.64 -4.40
N SER A 221 -9.43 -18.43 -3.31
CA SER A 221 -10.87 -18.73 -3.29
C SER A 221 -11.64 -17.94 -4.35
N TRP A 222 -11.24 -16.70 -4.63
CA TRP A 222 -11.85 -15.90 -5.67
C TRP A 222 -11.51 -16.42 -7.07
N LEU A 223 -10.22 -16.60 -7.36
CA LEU A 223 -9.72 -17.07 -8.66
C LEU A 223 -10.23 -18.46 -9.05
N ALA A 224 -10.57 -19.31 -8.08
CA ALA A 224 -11.17 -20.62 -8.31
C ALA A 224 -12.53 -20.57 -9.05
N HIS A 225 -13.17 -19.41 -9.12
CA HIS A 225 -14.44 -19.19 -9.84
C HIS A 225 -14.24 -18.63 -11.24
N LEU A 226 -13.00 -18.26 -11.60
CA LEU A 226 -12.68 -17.60 -12.86
C LEU A 226 -11.91 -18.55 -13.79
N ASP A 227 -12.10 -18.36 -15.09
CA ASP A 227 -11.41 -19.13 -16.13
C ASP A 227 -10.14 -18.38 -16.59
N PRO A 228 -8.92 -18.87 -16.30
CA PRO A 228 -7.69 -18.19 -16.69
C PRO A 228 -7.50 -18.09 -18.21
N ASP A 229 -8.24 -18.85 -19.01
CA ASP A 229 -8.20 -18.78 -20.47
C ASP A 229 -9.07 -17.63 -21.04
N ARG A 230 -9.68 -16.80 -20.18
CA ARG A 230 -10.45 -15.60 -20.56
C ARG A 230 -9.71 -14.31 -20.25
N ASN A 231 -10.14 -13.21 -20.86
CA ASN A 231 -9.63 -11.87 -20.58
C ASN A 231 -10.00 -11.44 -19.15
N TYR A 232 -9.00 -11.35 -18.26
CA TYR A 232 -9.18 -10.79 -16.92
C TYR A 232 -8.12 -9.74 -16.64
N TYR A 233 -8.59 -8.52 -16.39
CA TYR A 233 -7.84 -7.43 -15.77
C TYR A 233 -8.57 -7.02 -14.50
N LEU A 234 -8.13 -7.56 -13.35
CA LEU A 234 -8.78 -7.35 -12.06
C LEU A 234 -8.01 -6.29 -11.26
N GLY A 235 -8.70 -5.25 -10.79
CA GLY A 235 -8.07 -4.22 -9.95
C GLY A 235 -9.08 -3.20 -9.40
N SER A 236 -8.65 -2.44 -8.40
CA SER A 236 -9.49 -1.38 -7.81
C SER A 236 -9.59 -0.19 -8.76
N PRO A 237 -10.79 0.30 -9.10
CA PRO A 237 -10.96 1.31 -10.14
C PRO A 237 -10.42 2.68 -9.73
N MET A 238 -9.63 3.27 -10.61
CA MET A 238 -9.23 4.68 -10.63
C MET A 238 -9.42 5.26 -12.04
N GLN A 239 -9.39 6.59 -12.15
CA GLN A 239 -9.62 7.27 -13.43
C GLN A 239 -8.69 8.46 -13.62
N ILE A 240 -8.07 8.53 -14.80
CA ILE A 240 -7.31 9.67 -15.30
C ILE A 240 -7.86 10.02 -16.68
N GLY A 241 -8.42 11.22 -16.80
CA GLY A 241 -9.11 11.62 -18.04
C GLY A 241 -10.24 10.65 -18.37
N GLU A 242 -10.18 10.03 -19.55
CA GLU A 242 -11.14 9.02 -20.01
C GLU A 242 -10.70 7.58 -19.71
N THR A 243 -9.48 7.38 -19.22
CA THR A 243 -8.92 6.06 -18.93
C THR A 243 -9.32 5.63 -17.53
N LEU A 244 -10.09 4.54 -17.46
CA LEU A 244 -10.34 3.77 -16.25
C LEU A 244 -9.23 2.72 -16.11
N PHE A 245 -8.63 2.61 -14.94
CA PHE A 245 -7.51 1.70 -14.68
C PHE A 245 -7.59 1.09 -13.29
N GLY A 246 -7.00 -0.09 -13.14
CA GLY A 246 -6.80 -0.76 -11.87
C GLY A 246 -5.63 -0.12 -11.13
N TYR A 247 -5.87 0.37 -9.92
CA TYR A 247 -4.88 1.02 -9.08
C TYR A 247 -3.76 0.05 -8.69
N GLY A 248 -2.52 0.35 -9.13
CA GLY A 248 -1.36 -0.51 -8.91
C GLY A 248 -1.12 -0.85 -7.43
N GLY A 249 -1.33 0.14 -6.55
CA GLY A 249 -1.16 -0.01 -5.10
C GLY A 249 -2.11 -1.02 -4.45
N ALA A 250 -3.33 -1.20 -4.98
CA ALA A 250 -4.23 -2.25 -4.48
C ALA A 250 -3.84 -3.65 -4.99
N GLY A 251 -2.87 -3.73 -5.90
CA GLY A 251 -2.54 -4.89 -6.68
C GLY A 251 -3.34 -4.98 -7.98
N ILE A 252 -2.79 -5.68 -8.96
CA ILE A 252 -3.42 -5.98 -10.25
C ILE A 252 -3.29 -7.49 -10.50
N VAL A 253 -4.37 -8.13 -10.91
CA VAL A 253 -4.35 -9.54 -11.30
C VAL A 253 -4.72 -9.68 -12.77
N LEU A 254 -3.84 -10.34 -13.54
CA LEU A 254 -4.04 -10.64 -14.94
C LEU A 254 -4.12 -12.16 -15.13
N SER A 255 -5.03 -12.61 -16.01
CA SER A 255 -5.05 -14.02 -16.42
C SER A 255 -3.90 -14.33 -17.38
N SER A 256 -3.58 -15.61 -17.51
CA SER A 256 -2.60 -16.10 -18.49
C SER A 256 -2.93 -15.66 -19.92
N TRP A 257 -4.21 -15.70 -20.28
CA TRP A 257 -4.66 -15.26 -21.60
C TRP A 257 -4.39 -13.77 -21.82
N THR A 258 -4.75 -12.91 -20.86
CA THR A 258 -4.50 -11.46 -20.94
C THR A 258 -3.02 -11.13 -21.01
N MET A 259 -2.18 -11.84 -20.25
CA MET A 259 -0.73 -11.66 -20.26
C MET A 259 -0.12 -11.97 -21.63
N ASN A 260 -0.46 -13.11 -22.22
CA ASN A 260 0.04 -13.50 -23.54
C ASN A 260 -0.46 -12.54 -24.64
N LEU A 261 -1.73 -12.15 -24.59
CA LEU A 261 -2.30 -11.17 -25.53
C LEU A 261 -1.57 -9.83 -25.47
N LEU A 262 -1.30 -9.32 -24.26
CA LEU A 262 -0.57 -8.08 -24.08
C LEU A 262 0.88 -8.22 -24.56
N HIS A 263 1.58 -9.30 -24.20
CA HIS A 263 2.94 -9.58 -24.67
C HIS A 263 3.06 -9.57 -26.19
N GLU A 264 2.16 -10.27 -26.90
CA GLU A 264 2.13 -10.30 -28.37
C GLU A 264 1.98 -8.89 -28.97
N TYR A 265 1.17 -8.03 -28.35
CA TYR A 265 1.04 -6.64 -28.74
C TYR A 265 2.32 -5.82 -28.48
N GLN A 266 2.97 -6.00 -27.34
CA GLN A 266 4.20 -5.28 -26.98
C GLN A 266 5.34 -5.52 -27.97
N ILE A 267 5.46 -6.73 -28.54
CA ILE A 267 6.49 -7.06 -29.54
C ILE A 267 6.45 -6.12 -30.75
N GLY A 268 5.24 -5.75 -31.20
CA GLY A 268 5.03 -4.88 -32.37
C GLY A 268 4.88 -3.39 -32.04
N ALA A 269 4.49 -3.05 -30.80
CA ALA A 269 4.09 -1.71 -30.40
C ALA A 269 5.09 -1.01 -29.45
N LYS A 270 6.29 -1.58 -29.25
CA LYS A 270 7.26 -1.07 -28.26
C LYS A 270 7.52 0.44 -28.32
N GLU A 271 7.80 0.98 -29.49
CA GLU A 271 8.10 2.43 -29.64
C GLU A 271 6.88 3.29 -29.30
N ASP A 272 5.68 2.87 -29.73
CA ASP A 272 4.42 3.57 -29.45
C ASP A 272 4.06 3.51 -27.96
N LEU A 273 4.29 2.36 -27.31
CA LEU A 273 4.08 2.16 -25.88
C LEU A 273 5.04 2.97 -25.02
N GLU A 274 6.33 3.04 -25.39
CA GLU A 274 7.29 3.90 -24.71
C GLU A 274 6.91 5.38 -24.90
N ALA A 275 6.50 5.79 -26.11
CA ALA A 275 6.04 7.15 -26.37
C ALA A 275 4.77 7.50 -25.59
N MET A 276 3.82 6.57 -25.47
CA MET A 276 2.61 6.73 -24.66
C MET A 276 2.97 6.85 -23.18
N THR A 277 3.80 5.96 -22.65
CA THR A 277 4.23 5.95 -21.24
C THR A 277 4.93 7.25 -20.87
N ALA A 278 5.71 7.85 -21.77
CA ALA A 278 6.35 9.15 -21.54
C ALA A 278 5.34 10.28 -21.21
N HIS A 279 4.14 10.23 -21.79
CA HIS A 279 3.09 11.24 -21.58
C HIS A 279 2.17 10.95 -20.41
N GLU A 280 2.23 9.75 -19.84
CA GLU A 280 1.51 9.39 -18.63
C GLU A 280 2.31 9.81 -17.39
N TRP A 281 1.60 10.09 -16.30
CA TRP A 281 2.22 10.33 -14.99
C TRP A 281 2.13 9.11 -14.06
N ALA A 282 1.30 8.12 -14.40
CA ALA A 282 1.07 6.91 -13.63
C ALA A 282 1.24 5.67 -14.53
N GLY A 283 2.03 4.69 -14.08
CA GLY A 283 2.36 3.51 -14.88
C GLY A 283 1.23 2.48 -14.97
N ASP A 284 0.37 2.41 -13.95
CA ASP A 284 -0.85 1.61 -13.96
C ASP A 284 -1.88 2.14 -14.98
N CYS A 285 -1.96 3.45 -15.17
CA CYS A 285 -2.70 4.07 -16.28
C CYS A 285 -2.11 3.70 -17.65
N ALA A 286 -0.77 3.71 -17.79
CA ALA A 286 -0.10 3.27 -19.01
C ALA A 286 -0.40 1.79 -19.33
N LEU A 287 -0.38 0.91 -18.31
CA LEU A 287 -0.78 -0.49 -18.45
C LEU A 287 -2.24 -0.62 -18.93
N ALA A 288 -3.16 0.11 -18.32
CA ALA A 288 -4.57 0.09 -18.72
C ALA A 288 -4.81 0.57 -20.15
N ARG A 289 -4.06 1.59 -20.61
CA ARG A 289 -4.10 2.03 -22.01
C ARG A 289 -3.66 0.92 -22.97
N ALA A 290 -2.56 0.23 -22.66
CA ALA A 290 -2.10 -0.89 -23.48
C ALA A 290 -3.09 -2.06 -23.48
N LEU A 291 -3.71 -2.36 -22.33
CA LEU A 291 -4.78 -3.37 -22.21
C LEU A 291 -6.03 -2.99 -23.01
N HIS A 292 -6.41 -1.71 -22.99
CA HIS A 292 -7.53 -1.20 -23.78
C HIS A 292 -7.26 -1.33 -25.30
N ASP A 293 -6.02 -1.11 -25.74
CA ASP A 293 -5.63 -1.27 -27.16
C ASP A 293 -5.73 -2.72 -27.64
N VAL A 294 -5.70 -3.69 -26.73
CA VAL A 294 -6.00 -5.12 -26.99
C VAL A 294 -7.39 -5.55 -26.52
N HIS A 295 -8.30 -4.60 -26.28
CA HIS A 295 -9.70 -4.82 -25.92
C HIS A 295 -9.91 -5.62 -24.61
N VAL A 296 -9.08 -5.35 -23.61
CA VAL A 296 -9.24 -5.87 -22.25
C VAL A 296 -9.63 -4.73 -21.32
N ASP A 297 -10.89 -4.74 -20.88
CA ASP A 297 -11.42 -3.75 -19.93
C ASP A 297 -11.16 -4.15 -18.47
N LEU A 298 -11.09 -3.14 -17.60
CA LEU A 298 -10.96 -3.35 -16.16
C LEU A 298 -12.23 -3.98 -15.57
N THR A 299 -12.06 -5.09 -14.87
CA THR A 299 -13.03 -5.63 -13.93
C THR A 299 -12.82 -4.97 -12.56
N TRP A 300 -13.83 -4.26 -12.08
CA TRP A 300 -13.73 -3.46 -10.85
C TRP A 300 -13.68 -4.39 -9.64
N ALA A 301 -12.52 -4.54 -9.02
CA ALA A 301 -12.31 -5.46 -7.91
C ALA A 301 -12.63 -4.86 -6.52
N TRP A 302 -13.00 -3.58 -6.43
CA TRP A 302 -13.45 -2.97 -5.16
C TRP A 302 -14.80 -3.56 -4.74
N PRO A 303 -15.03 -3.91 -3.47
CA PRO A 303 -14.20 -3.66 -2.30
C PRO A 303 -13.32 -4.84 -1.90
N MET A 304 -13.09 -5.84 -2.75
CA MET A 304 -12.21 -6.95 -2.37
C MET A 304 -10.74 -6.49 -2.33
N MET A 305 -10.34 -5.69 -3.32
CA MET A 305 -9.00 -5.07 -3.36
C MET A 305 -9.10 -3.60 -2.91
N MET A 306 -8.33 -3.21 -1.90
CA MET A 306 -8.46 -1.90 -1.24
C MET A 306 -7.28 -0.98 -1.53
N THR A 307 -7.59 0.31 -1.71
CA THR A 307 -6.61 1.36 -2.03
C THR A 307 -6.01 2.02 -0.79
N SER A 308 -6.30 1.50 0.41
CA SER A 308 -5.93 2.10 1.69
C SER A 308 -5.75 1.03 2.77
N ARG A 309 -5.33 1.47 3.96
CA ARG A 309 -5.12 0.62 5.13
C ARG A 309 -6.45 0.20 5.76
N PRO A 310 -6.51 -0.94 6.48
CA PRO A 310 -7.73 -1.45 7.12
C PRO A 310 -8.49 -0.44 7.98
N TRP A 311 -7.77 0.43 8.71
CA TRP A 311 -8.33 1.41 9.64
C TRP A 311 -8.78 2.73 9.01
N GLU A 312 -8.60 2.88 7.70
CA GLU A 312 -8.96 4.07 6.91
C GLU A 312 -10.13 3.81 5.96
N ILE A 313 -10.74 2.63 6.05
CA ILE A 313 -11.82 2.18 5.17
C ILE A 313 -13.18 2.38 5.84
N ASP A 314 -14.16 2.79 5.04
CA ASP A 314 -15.57 2.74 5.42
C ASP A 314 -16.11 1.34 5.14
N HIS A 315 -16.23 0.53 6.20
CA HIS A 315 -16.67 -0.85 6.09
C HIS A 315 -18.20 -0.99 5.92
N PHE A 316 -18.98 0.08 6.12
CA PHE A 316 -20.44 0.00 6.24
C PHE A 316 -21.19 0.63 5.07
N SER A 317 -20.69 1.74 4.54
CA SER A 317 -21.36 2.47 3.47
C SER A 317 -21.27 1.73 2.14
N GLU A 318 -22.32 1.85 1.34
CA GLU A 318 -22.32 1.33 -0.03
C GLU A 318 -21.51 2.24 -0.96
N GLY A 319 -20.63 1.64 -1.76
CA GLY A 319 -19.93 2.28 -2.86
C GLY A 319 -20.08 1.44 -4.12
N TYR A 320 -20.31 2.05 -5.28
CA TYR A 320 -20.46 1.32 -6.55
C TYR A 320 -21.49 0.15 -6.51
N GLY A 321 -22.56 0.27 -5.72
CA GLY A 321 -23.55 -0.80 -5.55
C GLY A 321 -23.11 -1.96 -4.65
N ARG A 322 -22.01 -1.81 -3.92
CA ARG A 322 -21.38 -2.87 -3.11
C ARG A 322 -21.12 -2.37 -1.69
N GLN A 323 -21.42 -3.23 -0.71
CA GLN A 323 -21.22 -2.94 0.70
C GLN A 323 -20.03 -3.75 1.24
N PRO A 324 -18.87 -3.12 1.56
CA PRO A 324 -17.64 -3.81 1.91
C PRO A 324 -17.82 -4.90 2.96
N TRP A 325 -18.62 -4.64 4.00
CA TRP A 325 -18.93 -5.55 5.10
C TRP A 325 -19.12 -7.02 4.70
N CYS A 326 -19.76 -7.30 3.56
CA CYS A 326 -20.09 -8.66 3.09
C CYS A 326 -19.18 -9.23 1.99
N TYR A 327 -18.11 -8.53 1.63
CA TYR A 327 -17.12 -9.00 0.67
C TYR A 327 -15.89 -9.58 1.37
N PRO A 328 -15.20 -10.55 0.75
CA PRO A 328 -13.89 -10.97 1.21
C PRO A 328 -12.87 -9.87 1.01
N VAL A 329 -11.91 -9.78 1.93
CA VAL A 329 -10.75 -8.88 1.81
C VAL A 329 -9.65 -9.58 1.03
N ILE A 330 -9.12 -8.96 -0.01
CA ILE A 330 -8.05 -9.53 -0.83
C ILE A 330 -6.76 -8.77 -0.61
N SER A 331 -6.81 -7.44 -0.64
CA SER A 331 -5.59 -6.63 -0.47
C SER A 331 -5.82 -5.32 0.25
N TYR A 332 -4.75 -4.80 0.84
CA TYR A 332 -4.66 -3.47 1.44
C TYR A 332 -3.38 -2.77 0.97
N HIS A 333 -3.44 -1.44 0.87
CA HIS A 333 -2.33 -0.62 0.37
C HIS A 333 -1.89 0.45 1.37
N HIS A 334 -0.78 1.12 1.07
CA HIS A 334 -0.06 2.07 1.91
C HIS A 334 0.43 1.46 3.23
N MET A 335 0.57 0.13 3.29
CA MET A 335 0.89 -0.58 4.51
C MET A 335 2.38 -0.41 4.83
N ALA A 336 2.71 0.19 5.96
CA ALA A 336 4.09 0.19 6.45
C ALA A 336 4.52 -1.25 6.79
N PRO A 337 5.83 -1.54 6.90
CA PRO A 337 6.29 -2.88 7.26
C PRO A 337 5.65 -3.45 8.54
N ARG A 338 5.40 -2.59 9.53
CA ARG A 338 4.70 -2.99 10.75
C ARG A 338 3.23 -3.32 10.51
N ASP A 339 2.57 -2.58 9.63
CA ASP A 339 1.16 -2.79 9.28
C ASP A 339 0.99 -4.15 8.56
N ILE A 340 1.94 -4.49 7.67
CA ILE A 340 2.03 -5.79 7.00
C ILE A 340 2.20 -6.92 8.03
N GLU A 341 3.09 -6.76 9.00
CA GLU A 341 3.32 -7.76 10.05
C GLU A 341 2.05 -7.99 10.88
N GLU A 342 1.38 -6.93 11.33
CA GLU A 342 0.14 -7.02 12.10
C GLU A 342 -0.99 -7.70 11.32
N MET A 343 -1.16 -7.34 10.04
CA MET A 343 -2.14 -7.99 9.17
C MET A 343 -1.80 -9.47 8.93
N TRP A 344 -0.53 -9.80 8.75
CA TRP A 344 -0.06 -11.17 8.57
C TRP A 344 -0.31 -12.04 9.81
N GLU A 345 -0.03 -11.53 11.01
CA GLU A 345 -0.32 -12.24 12.26
C GLU A 345 -1.82 -12.53 12.39
N PHE A 346 -2.66 -11.55 12.04
CA PHE A 346 -4.10 -11.75 12.05
C PHE A 346 -4.56 -12.79 11.02
N ASP A 347 -4.11 -12.68 9.77
CA ASP A 347 -4.37 -13.62 8.67
C ASP A 347 -4.04 -15.06 9.10
N ARG A 348 -2.81 -15.29 9.57
CA ARG A 348 -2.36 -16.61 10.05
C ARG A 348 -3.23 -17.14 11.18
N ALA A 349 -3.57 -16.32 12.18
CA ALA A 349 -4.42 -16.73 13.29
C ALA A 349 -5.86 -17.02 12.85
N PHE A 350 -6.40 -16.23 11.91
CA PHE A 350 -7.75 -16.38 11.40
C PHE A 350 -7.93 -17.73 10.71
N PHE A 351 -7.09 -18.06 9.72
CA PHE A 351 -7.22 -19.31 8.98
C PHE A 351 -6.80 -20.54 9.79
N ALA A 352 -5.87 -20.41 10.74
CA ALA A 352 -5.54 -21.49 11.67
C ALA A 352 -6.69 -21.85 12.63
N SER A 353 -7.64 -20.94 12.86
CA SER A 353 -8.77 -21.19 13.77
C SER A 353 -9.78 -22.20 13.22
N GLY A 354 -9.76 -22.46 11.91
CA GLY A 354 -10.69 -23.36 11.21
C GLY A 354 -12.15 -22.90 11.22
N LYS A 355 -12.45 -21.68 11.70
CA LYS A 355 -13.83 -21.20 11.87
C LYS A 355 -14.44 -20.51 10.66
N ASN A 356 -13.65 -20.12 9.67
CA ASN A 356 -14.09 -19.52 8.41
C ASN A 356 -13.01 -19.77 7.34
N ALA A 357 -13.40 -20.25 6.15
CA ALA A 357 -12.47 -20.45 5.03
C ALA A 357 -12.21 -19.16 4.23
N LEU A 358 -12.85 -18.05 4.62
CA LEU A 358 -12.82 -16.78 3.91
C LEU A 358 -12.91 -15.63 4.91
N MET A 359 -11.98 -14.68 4.83
CA MET A 359 -11.95 -13.50 5.71
C MET A 359 -12.78 -12.37 5.11
N LEU A 360 -13.78 -11.85 5.82
CA LEU A 360 -14.59 -10.73 5.35
C LEU A 360 -14.07 -9.39 5.91
N HIS A 361 -14.51 -8.28 5.30
CA HIS A 361 -14.32 -6.95 5.89
C HIS A 361 -14.86 -6.87 7.32
N ALA A 362 -15.98 -7.54 7.61
CA ALA A 362 -16.54 -7.64 8.96
C ALA A 362 -15.55 -8.24 9.98
N ASP A 363 -14.75 -9.23 9.58
CA ASP A 363 -13.76 -9.86 10.44
C ASP A 363 -12.57 -8.92 10.69
N VAL A 364 -12.10 -8.25 9.63
CA VAL A 364 -11.02 -7.25 9.74
C VAL A 364 -11.44 -6.07 10.60
N TYR A 365 -12.66 -5.57 10.42
CA TYR A 365 -13.19 -4.46 11.22
C TYR A 365 -13.21 -4.83 12.72
N GLN A 366 -13.72 -6.02 13.06
CA GLN A 366 -13.79 -6.48 14.45
C GLN A 366 -12.41 -6.71 15.07
N LYS A 367 -11.39 -6.98 14.25
CA LYS A 367 -10.03 -7.24 14.74
C LYS A 367 -9.16 -5.97 14.82
N LEU A 368 -9.12 -5.20 13.74
CA LEU A 368 -8.16 -4.11 13.54
C LEU A 368 -8.75 -2.72 13.73
N VAL A 369 -10.08 -2.58 13.71
CA VAL A 369 -10.77 -1.29 13.81
C VAL A 369 -11.46 -1.13 15.15
N TYR A 370 -12.23 -2.13 15.59
CA TYR A 370 -13.00 -2.08 16.83
C TYR A 370 -12.68 -3.25 17.77
N ASP A 371 -11.81 -3.00 18.74
CA ASP A 371 -11.39 -3.98 19.76
C ASP A 371 -12.40 -4.20 20.91
N GLY A 372 -13.60 -3.63 20.78
CA GLY A 372 -14.63 -3.63 21.81
C GLY A 372 -14.80 -2.28 22.51
N THR A 373 -13.83 -1.36 22.43
CA THR A 373 -13.94 -0.02 23.01
C THR A 373 -13.34 1.08 22.15
N PHE A 374 -14.18 1.95 21.60
CA PHE A 374 -13.71 3.27 21.15
C PHE A 374 -13.71 4.24 22.33
N SER A 375 -12.54 4.76 22.65
CA SER A 375 -12.34 5.84 23.62
C SER A 375 -11.93 7.10 22.89
N ALA A 376 -12.18 8.27 23.48
CA ALA A 376 -11.61 9.51 22.95
C ALA A 376 -10.08 9.42 22.95
N ARG A 377 -9.45 9.93 21.89
CA ARG A 377 -8.00 9.86 21.68
C ARG A 377 -7.43 11.24 21.37
N ASP A 378 -6.30 11.52 22.00
CA ASP A 378 -5.47 12.68 21.72
C ASP A 378 -4.51 12.40 20.56
N ASP A 379 -4.13 13.46 19.84
CA ASP A 379 -3.23 13.44 18.69
C ASP A 379 -3.60 12.38 17.64
N TRP A 380 -4.90 12.29 17.36
CA TRP A 380 -5.50 11.25 16.56
C TRP A 380 -6.64 11.81 15.70
N ASP A 381 -6.57 11.62 14.38
CA ASP A 381 -7.67 11.91 13.46
C ASP A 381 -8.39 10.61 13.10
N ASN A 382 -9.65 10.48 13.54
CA ASN A 382 -10.52 9.39 13.14
C ASN A 382 -11.08 9.53 11.71
N LEU A 383 -10.54 10.46 10.90
CA LEU A 383 -10.93 10.67 9.51
C LEU A 383 -12.40 11.10 9.35
N SER A 384 -12.93 11.79 10.36
CA SER A 384 -14.25 12.42 10.24
C SER A 384 -14.25 13.42 9.09
N ALA A 385 -15.06 13.19 8.05
CA ALA A 385 -14.97 13.96 6.81
C ALA A 385 -15.85 15.23 6.80
N ILE A 386 -16.97 15.22 7.51
CA ILE A 386 -18.00 16.27 7.39
C ILE A 386 -17.73 17.37 8.40
N LYS A 387 -17.36 18.56 7.93
CA LYS A 387 -17.21 19.74 8.80
C LYS A 387 -18.53 20.09 9.49
N ILE A 388 -18.48 20.41 10.78
CA ILE A 388 -19.61 20.95 11.54
C ILE A 388 -19.53 22.48 11.50
N ASP A 389 -20.54 23.11 10.91
CA ASP A 389 -20.68 24.56 10.91
C ASP A 389 -21.47 25.02 12.13
N PHE A 390 -20.84 25.83 12.98
CA PHE A 390 -21.47 26.38 14.16
C PHE A 390 -22.07 27.78 13.91
N ALA A 391 -23.10 28.12 14.69
CA ALA A 391 -23.66 29.47 14.69
C ALA A 391 -22.62 30.49 15.15
N ALA A 392 -22.70 31.71 14.60
CA ALA A 392 -21.79 32.81 14.92
C ALA A 392 -21.71 33.05 16.44
N GLY A 393 -20.48 33.15 16.97
CA GLY A 393 -20.21 33.34 18.39
C GLY A 393 -20.01 32.04 19.20
N THR A 394 -20.28 30.88 18.60
CA THR A 394 -19.88 29.59 19.21
C THR A 394 -18.38 29.43 19.10
N ILE A 395 -17.72 29.09 20.22
CA ILE A 395 -16.30 28.76 20.24
C ILE A 395 -16.18 27.23 20.12
N PRO A 396 -15.65 26.69 19.02
CA PRO A 396 -15.45 25.25 18.88
C PRO A 396 -14.51 24.70 19.96
N SER A 397 -14.85 23.54 20.50
CA SER A 397 -14.04 22.73 21.39
C SER A 397 -14.39 21.26 21.19
N LEU A 398 -13.59 20.35 21.78
CA LEU A 398 -13.89 18.92 21.71
C LEU A 398 -15.27 18.58 22.28
N ASP A 399 -15.64 19.15 23.43
CA ASP A 399 -16.95 18.90 24.06
C ASP A 399 -18.10 19.44 23.19
N VAL A 400 -17.92 20.62 22.59
CA VAL A 400 -18.90 21.20 21.67
C VAL A 400 -19.06 20.33 20.42
N CYS A 401 -17.98 19.74 19.90
CA CYS A 401 -18.02 18.76 18.83
C CYS A 401 -18.78 17.49 19.22
N ALA A 402 -18.48 16.94 20.41
CA ALA A 402 -19.14 15.76 20.94
C ALA A 402 -20.65 15.98 21.10
N GLU A 403 -21.05 17.13 21.65
CA GLU A 403 -22.47 17.50 21.79
C GLU A 403 -23.17 17.68 20.45
N ALA A 404 -22.52 18.33 19.49
CA ALA A 404 -23.08 18.52 18.15
C ALA A 404 -23.30 17.17 17.45
N CYS A 405 -22.31 16.28 17.51
CA CYS A 405 -22.42 14.91 17.03
C CYS A 405 -23.54 14.15 17.77
N ALA A 406 -23.63 14.27 19.09
CA ALA A 406 -24.68 13.61 19.87
C ALA A 406 -26.10 14.09 19.49
N ARG A 407 -26.27 15.35 19.04
CA ARG A 407 -27.57 15.86 18.55
C ARG A 407 -27.91 15.39 17.14
N ASN A 408 -26.92 15.06 16.32
CA ASN A 408 -27.11 14.45 15.01
C ASN A 408 -27.30 12.93 15.16
N ASN A 409 -28.48 12.41 14.84
CA ASN A 409 -28.78 10.98 15.04
C ASN A 409 -27.91 10.04 14.20
N ASP A 410 -27.41 10.52 13.06
CA ASP A 410 -26.60 9.72 12.14
C ASP A 410 -25.11 9.78 12.49
N CYS A 411 -24.70 10.66 13.39
CA CYS A 411 -23.29 10.80 13.75
C CYS A 411 -22.80 9.62 14.61
N LEU A 412 -21.72 8.98 14.17
CA LEU A 412 -21.06 7.88 14.86
C LEU A 412 -19.72 8.27 15.45
N GLN A 413 -19.06 9.30 14.92
CA GLN A 413 -17.77 9.78 15.39
C GLN A 413 -17.58 11.27 15.09
N TYR A 414 -16.69 11.90 15.84
CA TYR A 414 -16.35 13.32 15.72
C TYR A 414 -14.85 13.53 15.93
N SER A 415 -14.33 14.63 15.40
CA SER A 415 -12.97 15.10 15.65
C SER A 415 -12.89 16.62 15.76
N PHE A 416 -11.88 17.10 16.48
CA PHE A 416 -11.58 18.51 16.67
C PHE A 416 -10.08 18.76 16.45
N ASN A 417 -9.75 19.60 15.48
CA ASN A 417 -8.39 20.07 15.25
C ASN A 417 -8.15 21.38 16.00
N HIS A 418 -7.23 21.37 16.97
CA HIS A 418 -6.91 22.51 17.84
C HIS A 418 -6.19 23.65 17.12
N VAL A 419 -5.46 23.34 16.05
CA VAL A 419 -4.69 24.33 15.28
C VAL A 419 -5.62 25.13 14.37
N GLU A 420 -6.52 24.44 13.68
CA GLU A 420 -7.46 25.07 12.75
C GLU A 420 -8.75 25.54 13.44
N GLY A 421 -9.04 25.04 14.65
CA GLY A 421 -10.31 25.25 15.32
C GLY A 421 -11.50 24.62 14.59
N VAL A 422 -11.25 23.55 13.83
CA VAL A 422 -12.24 22.90 12.95
C VAL A 422 -12.78 21.64 13.60
N CYS A 423 -14.10 21.52 13.58
CA CYS A 423 -14.83 20.34 14.04
C CYS A 423 -15.32 19.52 12.85
N LYS A 424 -15.20 18.20 12.91
CA LYS A 424 -15.72 17.29 11.89
C LYS A 424 -16.51 16.14 12.53
N GLN A 425 -17.39 15.52 11.76
CA GLN A 425 -18.17 14.33 12.11
C GLN A 425 -18.22 13.33 10.95
N ALA A 426 -18.63 12.10 11.24
CA ALA A 426 -18.99 11.12 10.23
C ALA A 426 -20.18 10.24 10.64
N SER A 427 -20.91 9.74 9.64
CA SER A 427 -21.99 8.75 9.79
C SER A 427 -21.52 7.30 9.63
N THR A 428 -20.21 7.11 9.50
CA THR A 428 -19.53 5.81 9.51
C THR A 428 -18.45 5.84 10.61
N THR A 429 -17.67 4.77 10.74
CA THR A 429 -16.55 4.71 11.67
C THR A 429 -15.27 4.29 10.99
N PHE A 430 -14.18 4.96 11.34
CA PHE A 430 -12.81 4.58 11.05
C PHE A 430 -12.04 4.42 12.35
N ALA A 431 -10.96 3.65 12.34
CA ALA A 431 -10.02 3.66 13.46
C ALA A 431 -9.18 4.94 13.41
N GLY A 432 -8.76 5.38 12.22
CA GLY A 432 -8.05 6.63 12.00
C GLY A 432 -6.53 6.52 12.05
N VAL A 433 -5.87 7.67 12.09
CA VAL A 433 -4.41 7.80 12.03
C VAL A 433 -3.89 8.81 13.06
N ALA A 434 -2.62 8.69 13.43
CA ALA A 434 -1.97 9.66 14.30
C ALA A 434 -1.89 11.03 13.61
N THR A 435 -2.36 12.08 14.26
CA THR A 435 -2.31 13.45 13.73
C THR A 435 -2.22 14.43 14.89
N ASN A 436 -1.05 15.07 15.00
CA ASN A 436 -0.76 15.99 16.08
C ASN A 436 -1.75 17.17 16.11
N GLY A 437 -2.29 17.47 17.29
CA GLY A 437 -3.25 18.56 17.48
C GLY A 437 -4.68 18.24 17.06
N THR A 438 -5.00 17.01 16.67
CA THR A 438 -6.39 16.55 16.47
C THR A 438 -6.80 15.64 17.62
N GLN A 439 -7.99 15.88 18.20
CA GLN A 439 -8.62 14.99 19.16
C GLN A 439 -9.86 14.36 18.55
N SER A 440 -10.08 13.07 18.78
CA SER A 440 -11.17 12.32 18.15
C SER A 440 -11.97 11.53 19.18
N GLY A 441 -13.25 11.31 18.90
CA GLY A 441 -14.14 10.48 19.72
C GLY A 441 -15.20 9.76 18.90
N TRP A 442 -15.81 8.74 19.51
CA TRP A 442 -16.87 7.92 18.91
C TRP A 442 -18.08 7.89 19.83
N ILE A 443 -19.27 7.81 19.24
CA ILE A 443 -20.51 7.60 19.97
C ILE A 443 -20.72 6.09 20.13
N THR A 444 -19.93 5.48 21.03
CA THR A 444 -19.82 4.03 21.22
C THR A 444 -21.16 3.28 21.31
N PRO A 445 -22.21 3.80 21.99
CA PRO A 445 -23.52 3.14 21.97
C PRO A 445 -24.16 3.03 20.57
N ARG A 446 -23.94 4.02 19.69
CA ARG A 446 -24.44 4.00 18.31
C ARG A 446 -23.62 3.07 17.43
N VAL A 447 -22.29 3.08 17.58
CA VAL A 447 -21.40 2.12 16.91
C VAL A 447 -21.79 0.68 17.25
N ASN A 448 -21.98 0.38 18.54
CA ASN A 448 -22.44 -0.94 18.97
C ASN A 448 -23.81 -1.33 18.40
N LYS A 449 -24.73 -0.36 18.26
CA LYS A 449 -26.03 -0.60 17.63
C LYS A 449 -25.87 -0.91 16.13
N LEU A 450 -25.00 -0.18 15.43
CA LEU A 450 -24.67 -0.42 14.03
C LEU A 450 -24.10 -1.83 13.86
N LEU A 451 -23.10 -2.21 14.66
CA LEU A 451 -22.47 -3.53 14.61
C LEU A 451 -23.48 -4.65 14.79
N LYS A 452 -24.41 -4.52 15.75
CA LYS A 452 -25.48 -5.50 15.95
C LYS A 452 -26.42 -5.61 14.75
N ALA A 453 -26.69 -4.51 14.05
CA ALA A 453 -27.52 -4.54 12.85
C ALA A 453 -26.79 -5.24 11.68
N PHE A 454 -25.48 -5.09 11.59
CA PHE A 454 -24.64 -5.65 10.54
C PHE A 454 -24.15 -7.09 10.82
N GLN A 455 -24.15 -7.54 12.07
CA GLN A 455 -23.80 -8.92 12.43
C GLN A 455 -24.66 -9.98 11.72
N SER A 456 -25.87 -9.63 11.29
CA SER A 456 -26.78 -10.50 10.56
C SER A 456 -27.09 -10.02 9.14
N SER A 457 -26.33 -9.07 8.59
CA SER A 457 -26.61 -8.51 7.25
C SER A 457 -26.01 -9.34 6.12
N CYS A 458 -24.94 -10.10 6.36
CA CYS A 458 -24.31 -10.95 5.36
C CYS A 458 -24.88 -12.37 5.38
N ASN A 459 -26.07 -12.54 4.81
CA ASN A 459 -26.67 -13.87 4.68
C ASN A 459 -25.91 -14.76 3.66
N GLU A 460 -25.24 -14.14 2.68
CA GLU A 460 -24.40 -14.82 1.68
C GLU A 460 -23.15 -13.97 1.42
N VAL A 461 -22.01 -14.64 1.21
CA VAL A 461 -20.75 -14.01 0.80
C VAL A 461 -20.91 -13.45 -0.60
N GLN A 462 -20.47 -12.21 -0.82
CA GLN A 462 -20.47 -11.59 -2.14
C GLN A 462 -19.08 -11.66 -2.79
N TYR A 463 -19.04 -12.02 -4.06
CA TYR A 463 -17.84 -12.04 -4.89
C TYR A 463 -18.07 -11.23 -6.17
N ILE A 464 -16.98 -10.85 -6.83
CA ILE A 464 -17.01 -10.10 -8.09
C ILE A 464 -16.55 -11.05 -9.19
N PHE A 465 -17.39 -11.41 -10.16
CA PHE A 465 -17.03 -12.44 -11.14
C PHE A 465 -16.86 -11.94 -12.58
N ASP A 466 -17.62 -10.91 -12.97
CA ASP A 466 -17.55 -10.14 -14.23
C ASP A 466 -18.53 -8.96 -14.11
#